data_AF-A0A3B9RTP5-F1
#
_entry.id   AF-A0A3B9RTP5-F1
#
_cell.length_a   1.000
_cell.length_b   1.000
_cell.length_c   1.000
_cell.angle_alpha   90.00
_cell.angle_beta   90.00
_cell.angle_gamma   90.00
#
_symmetry.space_group_name_H-M   'P 1'
#
loop_
_entity.id
_entity.type
_entity.pdbx_description
1 polymer ?
#
loop_
_entity_poly.entity_id
_entity_poly.type
_entity_poly.pdbx_seq_one_letter_code
_entity_poly.pdbx_strand_id
1 'polypeptide(L)'
;MSQIIKLCWGVTIWCLAIGFASAASPLGNWTTIDDVTGKKRAVVRISQARDNTLNATIVRVYAQPGDINKCHKCSGRFKNKPIIGLPFGWGFKQTAANKWTGGRILVP
;
A
#
# COMPACT_ATOMS: atom_id res chain seq x y z
N MET A 1 -58.18 24.33 -32.99
CA MET A 1 -57.07 25.06 -32.33
C MET A 1 -56.50 24.11 -31.28
N SER A 2 -55.83 23.04 -31.70
CA SER A 2 -54.36 22.92 -31.77
C SER A 2 -53.68 23.25 -30.44
N GLN A 3 -53.42 22.21 -29.65
CA GLN A 3 -52.12 21.90 -29.03
C GLN A 3 -52.19 20.46 -28.47
N ILE A 4 -52.11 19.47 -29.37
CA ILE A 4 -51.81 18.09 -28.97
C ILE A 4 -50.33 18.11 -28.59
N ILE A 5 -50.05 18.17 -27.29
CA ILE A 5 -48.75 17.84 -26.73
C ILE A 5 -48.46 16.41 -27.19
N LYS A 6 -47.62 16.30 -28.24
CA LYS A 6 -47.13 15.03 -28.75
C LYS A 6 -46.44 14.31 -27.59
N LEU A 7 -47.01 13.17 -27.18
CA LEU A 7 -46.33 12.22 -26.33
C LEU A 7 -45.06 11.77 -27.05
N CYS A 8 -43.93 12.42 -26.75
CA CYS A 8 -42.63 11.81 -26.90
C CYS A 8 -42.52 10.73 -25.82
N TRP A 9 -43.09 9.56 -26.10
CA TRP A 9 -42.77 8.30 -25.43
C TRP A 9 -41.32 7.92 -25.73
N GLY A 10 -40.40 8.67 -25.13
CA GLY A 10 -38.99 8.35 -25.05
C GLY A 10 -38.60 8.49 -23.60
N VAL A 11 -39.03 7.54 -22.75
CA VAL A 11 -38.44 7.39 -21.42
C VAL A 11 -37.04 6.85 -21.64
N THR A 12 -36.12 7.76 -21.96
CA THR A 12 -34.69 7.46 -21.98
C THR A 12 -34.31 7.19 -20.52
N ILE A 13 -34.30 5.91 -20.13
CA ILE A 13 -33.68 5.45 -18.89
C ILE A 13 -32.23 5.91 -18.94
N TRP A 14 -31.96 7.00 -18.23
CA TRP A 14 -30.61 7.45 -17.95
C TRP A 14 -30.08 6.51 -16.87
N CYS A 15 -29.47 5.42 -17.30
CA CYS A 15 -28.81 4.47 -16.42
C CYS A 15 -27.60 5.20 -15.81
N LEU A 16 -27.81 5.84 -14.66
CA LEU A 16 -26.77 6.47 -13.89
C LEU A 16 -25.87 5.35 -13.36
N ALA A 17 -24.77 5.07 -14.07
CA ALA A 17 -23.75 4.15 -13.59
C ALA A 17 -23.08 4.78 -12.37
N ILE A 18 -23.59 4.46 -11.17
CA ILE A 18 -22.93 4.82 -9.91
C ILE A 18 -21.66 3.97 -9.83
N GLY A 19 -20.55 4.54 -10.26
CA GLY A 19 -19.23 3.96 -10.05
C GLY A 19 -18.92 3.97 -8.56
N PHE A 20 -18.90 2.81 -7.92
CA PHE A 20 -18.37 2.66 -6.57
C PHE A 20 -16.86 2.87 -6.61
N ALA A 21 -16.39 4.07 -6.26
CA ALA A 21 -14.98 4.34 -6.03
C ALA A 21 -14.56 3.61 -4.74
N SER A 22 -14.01 2.41 -4.87
CA SER A 22 -13.35 1.73 -3.75
C SER A 22 -12.09 2.50 -3.37
N ALA A 23 -11.99 2.92 -2.11
CA ALA A 23 -10.76 3.52 -1.60
C ALA A 23 -9.63 2.48 -1.71
N ALA A 24 -8.54 2.82 -2.42
CA ALA A 24 -7.42 1.92 -2.56
C ALA A 24 -6.78 1.69 -1.20
N SER A 25 -6.68 0.43 -0.77
CA SER A 25 -6.04 0.05 0.48
C SER A 25 -4.60 -0.37 0.21
N PRO A 26 -3.60 0.14 0.96
CA PRO A 26 -2.21 -0.29 0.83
C PRO A 26 -1.96 -1.63 1.53
N LEU A 27 -2.96 -2.24 2.16
CA LEU A 27 -2.83 -3.53 2.83
C LEU A 27 -2.47 -4.64 1.83
N GLY A 28 -1.61 -5.56 2.26
CA GLY A 28 -1.21 -6.71 1.44
C GLY A 28 0.29 -6.81 1.24
N ASN A 29 0.69 -7.59 0.24
CA ASN A 29 2.09 -7.86 -0.04
C ASN A 29 2.59 -7.01 -1.21
N TRP A 30 3.75 -6.39 -1.04
CA TRP A 30 4.37 -5.49 -2.01
C TRP A 30 5.79 -5.93 -2.29
N THR A 31 6.22 -5.86 -3.55
CA THR A 31 7.63 -6.08 -3.90
C THR A 31 8.35 -4.74 -3.90
N THR A 32 9.42 -4.62 -3.12
CA THR A 32 10.29 -3.45 -3.14
C THR A 32 11.32 -3.57 -4.26
N ILE A 33 11.62 -2.42 -4.86
CA ILE A 33 12.65 -2.27 -5.88
C ILE A 33 13.78 -1.45 -5.26
N ASP A 34 15.01 -1.94 -5.44
CA ASP A 34 16.21 -1.23 -5.06
C ASP A 34 16.40 -0.02 -5.98
N ASP A 35 16.53 1.17 -5.41
CA ASP A 35 16.58 2.45 -6.12
C ASP A 35 17.89 2.67 -6.88
N VAL A 36 18.96 2.00 -6.48
CA VAL A 36 20.28 2.06 -7.15
C VAL A 36 20.35 1.09 -8.34
N THR A 37 19.88 -0.14 -8.15
CA THR A 37 20.06 -1.23 -9.12
C THR A 37 18.82 -1.52 -9.96
N GLY A 38 17.64 -1.05 -9.57
CA GLY A 38 16.35 -1.34 -10.21
C GLY A 38 15.88 -2.79 -10.04
N LYS A 39 16.57 -3.59 -9.22
CA LYS A 39 16.25 -5.02 -9.02
C LYS A 39 15.25 -5.19 -7.88
N LYS A 40 14.50 -6.29 -7.94
CA LYS A 40 13.66 -6.73 -6.81
C LYS A 40 14.53 -6.95 -5.58
N ARG A 41 14.08 -6.44 -4.44
CA ARG A 41 14.86 -6.46 -3.19
C ARG A 41 14.19 -7.29 -2.11
N ALA A 42 12.93 -7.03 -1.81
CA ALA A 42 12.17 -7.79 -0.83
C ALA A 42 10.69 -7.85 -1.18
N VAL A 43 9.98 -8.79 -0.56
CA VAL A 43 8.53 -8.72 -0.42
C VAL A 43 8.24 -8.27 1.00
N VAL A 44 7.41 -7.23 1.12
CA VAL A 44 6.96 -6.68 2.39
C VAL A 44 5.45 -6.85 2.53
N ARG A 45 4.98 -7.08 3.75
CA ARG A 45 3.55 -7.12 4.08
C ARG A 45 3.17 -5.86 4.84
N ILE A 46 2.21 -5.12 4.31
CA ILE A 46 1.56 -4.00 4.98
C ILE A 46 0.30 -4.53 5.67
N SER A 47 0.16 -4.22 6.95
CA SER A 47 -0.91 -4.67 7.83
C SER A 47 -1.43 -3.54 8.71
N GLN A 48 -2.70 -3.60 9.09
CA GLN A 48 -3.31 -2.66 10.03
C GLN A 48 -3.08 -3.15 11.45
N ALA A 49 -2.59 -2.26 12.31
CA ALA A 49 -2.45 -2.47 13.73
C ALA A 49 -3.77 -2.16 14.46
N ARG A 50 -3.85 -2.54 15.74
CA ARG A 50 -5.05 -2.34 16.58
C ARG A 50 -5.40 -0.86 16.77
N ASP A 51 -4.43 0.03 16.68
CA ASP A 51 -4.59 1.48 16.79
C ASP A 51 -4.91 2.16 15.44
N ASN A 52 -5.30 1.38 14.43
CA ASN A 52 -5.57 1.81 13.06
C ASN A 52 -4.37 2.41 12.31
N THR A 53 -3.16 2.28 12.83
CA THR A 53 -1.96 2.59 12.05
C THR A 53 -1.57 1.44 11.13
N LEU A 54 -0.82 1.75 10.07
CA LEU A 54 -0.22 0.73 9.21
C LEU A 54 1.21 0.43 9.65
N ASN A 55 1.52 -0.85 9.64
CA ASN A 55 2.85 -1.40 9.88
C ASN A 55 3.27 -2.27 8.71
N ALA A 56 4.58 -2.37 8.50
CA ALA A 56 5.16 -3.04 7.37
C ALA A 56 6.31 -3.96 7.81
N THR A 57 6.28 -5.22 7.36
CA THR A 57 7.21 -6.28 7.78
C THR A 57 7.78 -6.99 6.55
N ILE A 58 9.07 -7.31 6.57
CA ILE A 58 9.72 -8.07 5.50
C ILE A 58 9.30 -9.54 5.60
N VAL A 59 8.73 -10.11 4.53
CA VAL A 59 8.27 -11.51 4.51
C VAL A 59 9.07 -12.39 3.56
N ARG A 60 9.77 -11.80 2.59
CA ARG A 60 10.68 -12.50 1.69
C ARG A 60 11.79 -11.57 1.25
N VAL A 61 12.95 -12.12 0.94
CA VAL A 61 14.10 -11.40 0.42
C VAL A 61 14.52 -12.01 -0.93
N TYR A 62 14.85 -11.16 -1.89
CA TYR A 62 15.51 -11.58 -3.13
C TYR A 62 17.02 -11.44 -2.93
N ALA A 63 17.70 -12.55 -2.61
CA ALA A 63 19.13 -12.52 -2.29
C ALA A 63 19.97 -11.97 -3.46
N GLN A 64 20.92 -11.11 -3.14
CA GLN A 64 21.93 -10.58 -4.05
C GLN A 64 23.33 -11.03 -3.59
N PRO A 65 24.34 -11.04 -4.48
CA PRO A 65 25.71 -11.37 -4.11
C PRO A 65 26.20 -10.48 -2.96
N GLY A 66 26.70 -11.09 -1.89
CA GLY A 66 27.17 -10.37 -0.70
C GLY A 66 26.09 -10.09 0.35
N ASP A 67 24.83 -10.45 0.10
CA ASP A 67 23.78 -10.37 1.12
C ASP A 67 24.05 -11.32 2.28
N ILE A 68 23.77 -10.81 3.47
CA ILE A 68 23.79 -11.54 4.72
C ILE A 68 22.38 -11.53 5.31
N ASN A 69 21.93 -12.67 5.85
CA ASN A 69 20.55 -12.86 6.32
C ASN A 69 20.17 -12.03 7.57
N LYS A 70 21.02 -11.10 7.99
CA LYS A 70 20.85 -10.26 9.18
C LYS A 70 21.04 -8.78 8.81
N CYS A 71 20.33 -7.89 9.50
CA CYS A 71 20.54 -6.46 9.29
C CYS A 71 21.77 -5.95 10.07
N HIS A 72 22.94 -5.97 9.43
CA HIS A 72 24.18 -5.47 10.04
C HIS A 72 24.30 -3.95 10.03
N LYS A 73 23.73 -3.28 9.01
CA LYS A 73 23.72 -1.82 8.93
C LYS A 73 22.67 -1.17 9.85
N CYS A 74 21.68 -1.94 10.31
CA CYS A 74 20.72 -1.48 11.31
C CYS A 74 21.39 -1.20 12.67
N SER A 75 20.91 -0.18 13.36
CA SER A 75 21.36 0.18 14.71
C SER A 75 20.42 -0.31 15.82
N GLY A 76 20.90 -0.23 17.07
CA GLY A 76 20.11 -0.53 18.27
C GLY A 76 19.52 -1.94 18.27
N ARG A 77 18.23 -2.05 18.61
CA ARG A 77 17.51 -3.33 18.73
C ARG A 77 17.39 -4.12 17.43
N PHE A 78 17.62 -3.49 16.29
CA PHE A 78 17.50 -4.08 14.96
C PHE A 78 18.84 -4.63 14.44
N LYS A 79 19.97 -4.27 15.09
CA LYS A 79 21.29 -4.78 14.74
C LYS A 79 21.33 -6.30 14.86
N ASN A 80 21.90 -6.97 13.86
CA ASN A 80 22.07 -8.42 13.79
C ASN A 80 20.76 -9.24 13.85
N LYS A 81 19.60 -8.60 13.70
CA LYS A 81 18.32 -9.31 13.62
C LYS A 81 18.13 -9.93 12.23
N PRO A 82 17.45 -11.09 12.11
CA PRO A 82 17.10 -11.66 10.81
C PRO A 82 16.34 -10.65 9.95
N ILE A 83 16.63 -10.61 8.65
CA ILE A 83 15.94 -9.68 7.73
C ILE A 83 14.48 -10.11 7.53
N ILE A 84 14.23 -11.41 7.34
CA ILE A 84 12.86 -11.92 7.26
C ILE A 84 12.20 -11.84 8.64
N GLY A 85 11.00 -11.28 8.69
CA GLY A 85 10.25 -10.99 9.92
C GLY A 85 10.58 -9.64 10.55
N LEU A 86 11.56 -8.90 10.01
CA LEU A 86 11.93 -7.60 10.55
C LEU A 86 10.84 -6.56 10.23
N PRO A 87 10.30 -5.85 11.24
CA PRO A 87 9.47 -4.68 10.98
C PRO A 87 10.36 -3.57 10.42
N PHE A 88 10.02 -3.08 9.24
CA PHE A 88 10.77 -2.01 8.56
C PHE A 88 9.98 -0.70 8.48
N GLY A 89 8.68 -0.70 8.78
CA GLY A 89 7.89 0.53 8.87
C GLY A 89 6.75 0.42 9.88
N TRP A 90 6.41 1.51 10.57
CA TRP A 90 5.34 1.52 11.57
C TRP A 90 4.72 2.89 11.82
N GLY A 91 3.50 2.91 12.31
CA GLY A 91 2.82 4.11 12.81
C GLY A 91 2.23 5.01 11.73
N PHE A 92 2.07 4.52 10.50
CA PHE A 92 1.50 5.29 9.40
C PHE A 92 0.00 5.49 9.59
N LYS A 93 -0.45 6.75 9.60
CA LYS A 93 -1.87 7.09 9.71
C LYS A 93 -2.38 7.66 8.39
N GLN A 94 -3.60 7.30 8.03
CA GLN A 94 -4.24 7.89 6.86
C GLN A 94 -4.57 9.35 7.15
N THR A 95 -4.09 10.25 6.29
CA THR A 95 -4.33 11.70 6.43
C THR A 95 -5.15 12.28 5.28
N ALA A 96 -5.29 11.55 4.17
CA ALA A 96 -6.19 11.86 3.06
C ALA A 96 -6.52 10.58 2.28
N ALA A 97 -7.39 10.69 1.27
CA ALA A 97 -7.61 9.63 0.30
C ALA A 97 -6.26 9.20 -0.30
N ASN A 98 -5.95 7.90 -0.23
CA ASN A 98 -4.71 7.31 -0.74
C ASN A 98 -3.40 7.92 -0.16
N LYS A 99 -3.43 8.54 1.03
CA LYS A 99 -2.26 9.17 1.65
C LYS A 99 -2.11 8.76 3.11
N TRP A 100 -0.93 8.22 3.44
CA TRP A 100 -0.52 7.87 4.80
C TRP A 100 0.76 8.59 5.18
N THR A 101 0.80 9.17 6.38
CA THR A 101 1.95 9.94 6.87
C THR A 101 2.18 9.70 8.38
N GLY A 102 3.21 10.34 8.95
CA GLY A 102 3.53 10.29 10.38
C GLY A 102 4.20 9.00 10.87
N GLY A 103 4.35 8.00 9.99
CA GLY A 103 5.05 6.76 10.29
C GLY A 103 6.57 6.92 10.26
N ARG A 104 7.26 5.86 10.66
CA ARG A 104 8.72 5.74 10.61
C ARG A 104 9.11 4.57 9.74
N ILE A 105 10.21 4.72 9.02
CA ILE A 105 10.83 3.67 8.21
C ILE A 105 12.22 3.40 8.78
N LEU A 106 12.54 2.12 8.95
CA LEU A 106 13.89 1.67 9.23
C LEU A 106 14.69 1.75 7.92
N VAL A 107 15.61 2.70 7.86
CA VAL A 107 16.58 2.83 6.76
C VAL A 107 17.91 2.25 7.25
N PRO A 108 18.34 1.08 6.74
CA PRO A 108 19.65 0.51 7.02
C PRO A 108 20.78 1.21 6.26
#